data_AF-A0A0D0FSD9-F1
#
_entry.id   AF-A0A0D0FSD9-F1
#
_cell.length_a   1.000
_cell.length_b   1.000
_cell.length_c   1.000
_cell.angle_alpha   90.00
_cell.angle_beta   90.00
_cell.angle_gamma   90.00
#
_symmetry.space_group_name_H-M   'P 1'
#
loop_
_entity.id
_entity.type
_entity.pdbx_description
1 polymer ?
#
loop_
_entity_poly.entity_id
_entity_poly.type
_entity_poly.pdbx_seq_one_letter_code
_entity_poly.pdbx_strand_id
1 'polypeptide(L)'
;MMKLKIIFPVLLLLFQLMAFRTQAQNKVKRYCEVSSSDKFFYSGYAVDYGQNRKYNPLKDSVCIRKLQKVESLETRVEVLNYMSELGWDLVSLRGGKDYYLPFIFSREFDPAELNEKKQK
;
A
#
# COMPACT_ATOMS: atom_id res chain seq x y z
N MET A 1 -0.38 -15.79 -53.99
CA MET A 1 -0.29 -16.51 -52.69
C MET A 1 0.90 -16.11 -51.80
N MET A 2 1.87 -15.28 -52.25
CA MET A 2 3.01 -14.84 -51.40
C MET A 2 2.68 -13.76 -50.36
N LYS A 3 1.65 -12.93 -50.55
CA LYS A 3 1.32 -11.82 -49.63
C LYS A 3 0.80 -12.31 -48.26
N LEU A 4 0.08 -13.44 -48.21
CA LEU A 4 -0.51 -13.96 -46.96
C LEU A 4 0.55 -14.54 -46.00
N LYS A 5 1.66 -15.07 -46.53
CA LYS A 5 2.75 -15.67 -45.73
C LYS A 5 3.56 -14.64 -44.93
N ILE A 6 3.55 -13.37 -45.37
CA ILE A 6 4.27 -12.26 -44.71
C ILE A 6 3.37 -11.55 -43.70
N ILE A 7 2.06 -11.53 -43.92
CA ILE A 7 1.10 -10.85 -43.03
C ILE A 7 1.02 -11.55 -41.66
N PHE A 8 1.02 -12.88 -41.64
CA PHE A 8 0.91 -13.65 -40.39
C PHE A 8 2.06 -13.41 -39.39
N PRO A 9 3.35 -13.47 -39.76
CA PRO A 9 4.44 -13.20 -38.81
C PRO A 9 4.46 -11.73 -38.35
N VAL A 10 4.07 -10.78 -39.20
CA VAL A 10 3.99 -9.35 -38.83
C VAL A 10 2.88 -9.12 -37.80
N LEU A 11 1.73 -9.77 -37.96
CA LEU A 11 0.63 -9.68 -37.01
C LEU A 11 0.99 -10.30 -35.65
N LEU A 12 1.70 -11.44 -35.66
CA LEU A 12 2.19 -12.10 -34.46
C LEU A 12 3.19 -11.22 -33.69
N LEU A 13 4.09 -10.54 -34.42
CA LEU A 13 5.09 -9.63 -33.84
C LEU A 13 4.43 -8.39 -33.22
N LEU A 14 3.40 -7.84 -33.88
CA LEU A 14 2.57 -6.75 -33.33
C LEU A 14 1.84 -7.17 -32.06
N PHE A 15 1.33 -8.41 -32.00
CA PHE A 15 0.63 -8.93 -30.81
C PHE A 15 1.58 -9.09 -29.62
N GLN A 16 2.81 -9.57 -29.86
CA GLN A 16 3.85 -9.64 -28.83
C GLN A 16 4.23 -8.26 -28.31
N LEU A 17 4.37 -7.25 -29.18
CA LEU A 17 4.68 -5.87 -28.78
C LEU A 17 3.58 -5.22 -27.92
N MET A 18 2.31 -5.61 -28.10
CA MET A 18 1.23 -5.14 -27.22
C MET A 18 1.22 -5.84 -25.86
N ALA A 19 1.63 -7.12 -25.78
CA ALA A 19 1.68 -7.87 -24.53
C ALA A 19 2.74 -7.35 -23.55
N PHE A 20 3.82 -6.73 -24.03
CA PHE A 20 4.85 -6.15 -23.16
C PHE A 20 4.44 -4.81 -22.51
N ARG A 21 3.37 -4.16 -22.98
CA ARG A 21 2.96 -2.84 -22.47
C ARG A 21 2.14 -2.91 -21.18
N THR A 22 1.60 -4.06 -20.81
CA THR A 22 0.69 -4.19 -19.65
C THR A 22 1.40 -4.37 -18.31
N GLN A 23 2.72 -4.63 -18.27
CA GLN A 23 3.43 -4.93 -17.02
C GLN A 23 4.24 -3.77 -16.41
N ALA A 24 4.27 -2.60 -17.04
CA ALA A 24 4.93 -1.41 -16.48
C ALA A 24 3.90 -0.43 -15.90
N GLN A 25 3.05 -0.90 -15.00
CA GLN A 25 2.27 0.01 -14.16
C GLN A 25 3.23 0.58 -13.12
N ASN A 26 3.50 1.89 -13.19
CA ASN A 26 4.36 2.59 -12.24
C ASN A 26 3.72 2.55 -10.85
N LYS A 27 4.05 1.52 -10.07
CA LYS A 27 3.59 1.41 -8.69
C LYS A 27 4.20 2.50 -7.83
N VAL A 28 3.39 3.07 -6.95
CA VAL A 28 3.81 4.12 -6.02
C VAL A 28 3.92 3.51 -4.63
N LYS A 29 5.13 3.53 -4.07
CA LYS A 29 5.37 3.09 -2.71
C LYS A 29 4.87 4.13 -1.71
N ARG A 30 4.06 3.70 -0.74
CA ARG A 30 3.56 4.52 0.37
C ARG A 30 3.92 3.90 1.70
N TYR A 31 3.91 4.73 2.74
CA TYR A 31 4.30 4.37 4.10
C TYR A 31 3.20 4.73 5.08
N CYS A 32 3.12 3.97 6.18
CA CYS A 32 2.37 4.35 7.37
C CYS A 32 3.16 4.00 8.63
N GLU A 33 2.85 4.70 9.70
CA GLU A 33 3.38 4.50 11.04
C GLU A 33 2.26 3.93 11.92
N VAL A 34 2.54 2.84 12.64
CA VAL A 34 1.62 2.28 13.62
C VAL A 34 2.25 2.41 15.00
N SER A 35 1.63 3.20 15.87
CA SER A 35 2.12 3.49 17.23
C SER A 35 1.12 3.06 18.29
N SER A 36 1.60 2.77 19.50
CA SER A 36 0.72 2.55 20.64
C SER A 36 0.09 3.89 21.06
N SER A 37 -1.23 3.92 21.19
CA SER A 37 -2.00 5.06 21.67
C SER A 37 -2.54 4.74 23.06
N ASP A 38 -1.95 5.34 24.07
CA ASP A 38 -2.49 5.33 25.42
C ASP A 38 -3.48 6.50 25.55
N LYS A 39 -4.76 6.23 25.33
CA LYS A 39 -5.83 7.17 25.70
C LYS A 39 -6.29 6.83 27.12
N PHE A 40 -6.71 7.85 27.88
CA PHE A 40 -7.11 7.77 29.30
C PHE A 40 -8.05 6.62 29.70
N PHE A 41 -8.75 5.97 28.74
CA PHE A 41 -9.67 4.85 28.99
C PHE A 41 -9.49 3.64 28.05
N TYR A 42 -8.51 3.66 27.13
CA TYR A 42 -8.27 2.55 26.20
C TYR A 42 -6.84 2.56 25.69
N SER A 43 -6.16 1.42 25.80
CA SER A 43 -4.88 1.15 25.14
C SER A 43 -5.17 0.47 23.79
N GLY A 44 -4.69 1.06 22.69
CA GLY A 44 -4.83 0.48 21.36
C GLY A 44 -3.73 0.98 20.44
N TYR A 45 -3.84 0.71 19.15
CA TYR A 45 -2.89 1.23 18.16
C TYR A 45 -3.50 2.41 17.40
N ALA A 46 -2.64 3.28 16.89
CA ALA A 46 -3.02 4.35 15.98
C ALA A 46 -2.21 4.21 14.70
N VAL A 47 -2.86 4.41 13.55
CA VAL A 47 -2.20 4.40 12.24
C VAL A 47 -2.08 5.82 11.71
N ASP A 48 -0.86 6.30 11.53
CA ASP A 48 -0.54 7.60 10.92
C ASP A 48 0.02 7.38 9.50
N TYR A 49 -0.41 8.20 8.54
CA TYR A 49 0.07 8.17 7.15
C TYR A 49 0.97 9.37 6.83
N GLY A 50 1.44 10.09 7.86
CA GLY A 50 2.35 11.23 7.75
C GLY A 50 1.67 12.56 7.40
N GLN A 51 0.36 12.74 7.64
CA GLN A 51 -0.34 14.00 7.31
C GLN A 51 -1.37 14.43 8.36
N ASN A 52 -1.38 15.74 8.66
CA ASN A 52 -2.37 16.45 9.49
C ASN A 52 -3.81 16.15 9.05
N ARG A 53 -4.50 15.20 9.71
CA ARG A 53 -5.97 14.95 9.89
C ARG A 53 -6.99 15.23 8.76
N LYS A 54 -6.64 15.85 7.63
CA LYS A 54 -7.54 16.38 6.60
C LYS A 54 -7.36 15.71 5.23
N TYR A 55 -6.39 14.82 5.08
CA TYR A 55 -6.14 14.14 3.81
C TYR A 55 -5.79 12.67 4.05
N ASN A 56 -6.53 11.79 3.38
CA ASN A 56 -6.22 10.37 3.31
C ASN A 56 -5.58 10.08 1.94
N PRO A 57 -4.31 9.64 1.89
CA PRO A 57 -3.63 9.37 0.62
C PRO A 57 -4.29 8.24 -0.17
N LEU A 58 -5.06 7.39 0.51
CA LEU A 58 -5.80 6.29 -0.08
C LEU A 58 -7.17 6.79 -0.56
N LYS A 59 -7.48 6.51 -1.83
CA LYS A 59 -8.80 6.77 -2.40
C LYS A 59 -9.81 5.72 -1.98
N ASP A 60 -9.34 4.49 -1.84
CA ASP A 60 -10.17 3.34 -1.53
C ASP A 60 -10.65 3.36 -0.08
N SER A 61 -11.95 3.59 0.09
CA SER A 61 -12.62 3.54 1.40
C SER A 61 -12.52 2.16 2.06
N VAL A 62 -12.33 1.08 1.28
CA VAL A 62 -12.12 -0.27 1.81
C VAL A 62 -10.75 -0.40 2.44
N CYS A 63 -9.70 0.10 1.79
CA CYS A 63 -8.34 0.10 2.36
C CYS A 63 -8.28 0.88 3.67
N ILE A 64 -8.94 2.05 3.73
CA ILE A 64 -9.05 2.86 4.95
C ILE A 64 -9.79 2.09 6.06
N ARG A 65 -10.95 1.50 5.75
CA ARG A 65 -11.75 0.75 6.72
C ARG A 65 -10.97 -0.46 7.26
N LYS A 66 -10.25 -1.16 6.39
CA LYS A 66 -9.38 -2.27 6.79
C LYS A 66 -8.29 -1.80 7.74
N LEU A 67 -7.68 -0.64 7.51
CA LEU A 67 -6.64 -0.10 8.37
C LEU A 67 -7.18 0.44 9.70
N GLN A 68 -8.43 0.93 9.76
CA GLN A 68 -9.08 1.29 11.03
C GLN A 68 -9.21 0.09 11.98
N LYS A 69 -9.29 -1.14 11.47
CA LYS A 69 -9.31 -2.34 12.32
C LYS A 69 -8.02 -2.49 13.15
N VAL A 70 -6.88 -1.97 12.67
CA VAL A 70 -5.61 -1.97 13.41
C VAL A 70 -5.78 -1.31 14.78
N GLU A 71 -6.62 -0.26 14.87
CA GLU A 71 -6.83 0.48 16.12
C GLU A 71 -7.55 -0.33 17.20
N SER A 72 -8.23 -1.41 16.82
CA SER A 72 -8.92 -2.32 17.73
C SER A 72 -8.10 -3.54 18.17
N LEU A 73 -6.88 -3.68 17.66
CA LEU A 73 -6.00 -4.80 18.00
C LEU A 73 -5.29 -4.53 19.34
N GLU A 74 -5.06 -5.57 20.13
CA GLU A 74 -4.54 -5.42 21.49
C GLU A 74 -3.04 -5.72 21.53
N THR A 75 -2.59 -6.67 20.72
CA THR A 75 -1.20 -7.12 20.76
C THR A 75 -0.39 -6.68 19.54
N ARG A 76 0.91 -6.49 19.75
CA ARG A 76 1.86 -6.18 18.68
C ARG A 76 1.86 -7.26 17.59
N VAL A 77 1.74 -8.53 17.98
CA VAL A 77 1.76 -9.66 17.06
C VAL A 77 0.51 -9.65 16.18
N GLU A 78 -0.66 -9.34 16.72
CA GLU A 78 -1.88 -9.17 15.94
C GLU A 78 -1.75 -8.05 14.91
N VAL A 79 -1.17 -6.90 15.30
CA VAL A 79 -0.90 -5.80 14.37
C VAL A 79 0.02 -6.23 13.24
N LEU A 80 1.13 -6.90 13.56
CA LEU A 80 2.08 -7.37 12.56
C LEU A 80 1.44 -8.36 11.59
N ASN A 81 0.74 -9.36 12.11
CA ASN A 81 0.05 -10.37 11.30
C ASN A 81 -1.01 -9.73 10.40
N TYR A 82 -1.85 -8.87 10.98
CA TYR A 82 -2.92 -8.22 10.23
C TYR A 82 -2.40 -7.26 9.16
N MET A 83 -1.36 -6.49 9.44
CA MET A 83 -0.73 -5.62 8.44
C MET A 83 -0.12 -6.43 7.28
N SER A 84 0.51 -7.56 7.59
CA SER A 84 1.01 -8.49 6.56
C SER A 84 -0.12 -9.10 5.71
N GLU A 85 -1.25 -9.48 6.32
CA GLU A 85 -2.44 -9.93 5.57
C GLU A 85 -3.01 -8.85 4.63
N LEU A 86 -2.87 -7.58 5.02
CA LEU A 86 -3.22 -6.43 4.19
C LEU A 86 -2.17 -6.10 3.11
N GLY A 87 -1.10 -6.88 2.99
CA GLY A 87 -0.03 -6.67 2.00
C GLY A 87 0.89 -5.50 2.34
N TRP A 88 0.99 -5.12 3.62
CA TRP A 88 1.97 -4.15 4.09
C TRP A 88 3.24 -4.84 4.59
N ASP A 89 4.38 -4.36 4.12
CA ASP A 89 5.70 -4.84 4.49
C ASP A 89 6.24 -4.02 5.66
N LEU A 90 6.75 -4.69 6.69
CA LEU A 90 7.43 -4.04 7.80
C LEU A 90 8.80 -3.51 7.33
N VAL A 91 8.98 -2.18 7.39
CA VAL A 91 10.21 -1.50 6.96
C VAL A 91 11.19 -1.34 8.10
N SER A 92 10.69 -0.90 9.26
CA SER A 92 11.54 -0.68 10.42
C SER A 92 10.77 -0.81 11.72
N LEU A 93 11.43 -1.42 12.68
CA LEU A 93 11.15 -1.27 14.08
C LEU A 93 12.04 -0.11 14.55
N ARG A 94 11.50 1.07 14.86
CA ARG A 94 12.34 2.04 15.60
C ARG A 94 12.66 1.36 16.93
N GLY A 95 13.95 1.09 17.16
CA GLY A 95 14.44 0.32 18.30
C GLY A 95 15.14 1.24 19.30
N GLY A 96 14.61 1.26 20.51
CA GLY A 96 15.07 1.98 21.70
C GLY A 96 14.49 1.26 22.92
N LYS A 97 14.90 1.63 24.13
CA LYS A 97 14.52 0.93 25.37
C LYS A 97 13.02 0.96 25.71
N ASP A 98 12.21 1.71 24.97
CA ASP A 98 10.77 1.85 25.21
C ASP A 98 9.95 0.86 24.39
N TYR A 99 9.06 0.13 25.07
CA TYR A 99 8.15 -0.86 24.50
C TYR A 99 7.05 -0.25 23.59
N TYR A 100 6.98 1.07 23.51
CA TYR A 100 5.93 1.84 22.80
C TYR A 100 6.35 2.33 21.41
N LEU A 101 7.47 1.82 20.88
CA LEU A 101 8.04 2.37 19.67
C LEU A 101 7.20 2.07 18.42
N PRO A 102 7.06 3.06 17.52
CA PRO A 102 6.25 2.92 16.33
C PRO A 102 6.84 1.94 15.31
N PHE A 103 5.96 1.24 14.62
CA PHE A 103 6.25 0.42 13.44
C PHE A 103 6.10 1.25 12.18
N ILE A 104 7.07 1.17 11.27
CA ILE A 104 6.93 1.75 9.94
C ILE A 104 6.65 0.63 8.96
N PHE A 105 5.53 0.74 8.25
CA PHE A 105 5.14 -0.18 7.19
C PHE A 105 5.18 0.51 5.84
N SER A 106 5.34 -0.27 4.77
CA SER A 106 5.21 0.20 3.39
C SER A 106 4.40 -0.74 2.53
N ARG A 107 3.74 -0.19 1.52
CA ARG A 107 3.04 -0.97 0.50
C ARG A 107 3.12 -0.27 -0.85
N GLU A 108 3.20 -1.06 -1.91
CA GLU A 108 3.09 -0.57 -3.28
C GLU A 108 1.62 -0.47 -3.69
N PHE A 109 1.24 0.69 -4.24
CA PHE A 109 -0.11 0.97 -4.71
C PHE A 109 -0.08 1.26 -6.20
N ASP A 110 -1.13 0.86 -6.91
CA ASP A 110 -1.36 1.39 -8.25
C ASP A 110 -1.80 2.86 -8.14
N PRO A 111 -1.37 3.75 -9.06
CA PRO A 111 -1.76 5.17 -9.01
C PRO A 111 -3.27 5.40 -8.93
N ALA A 112 -4.06 4.50 -9.53
CA ALA A 112 -5.52 4.55 -9.50
C ALA A 112 -6.13 4.35 -8.10
N GLU A 113 -5.40 3.71 -7.17
CA GLU A 113 -5.80 3.48 -5.78
C GLU A 113 -5.55 4.70 -4.88
N LEU A 114 -4.81 5.70 -5.37
CA LEU A 114 -4.40 6.87 -4.63
C LEU A 114 -5.29 8.08 -4.93
N ASN A 115 -5.52 8.92 -3.92
CA ASN A 115 -6.20 10.19 -4.09
C ASN A 115 -5.21 11.21 -4.66
N GLU A 116 -5.11 11.35 -5.98
CA GLU A 116 -4.28 12.41 -6.59
C GLU A 116 -4.91 13.81 -6.38
N LYS A 117 -4.80 14.38 -5.17
CA LYS A 117 -4.75 15.84 -5.06
C LYS A 117 -3.29 16.22 -5.00
N LYS A 118 -2.76 16.64 -6.16
CA LYS A 118 -1.47 17.33 -6.26
C LYS A 118 -1.45 18.43 -5.20
N GLN A 119 -0.53 18.32 -4.25
CA GLN A 119 -0.15 19.46 -3.42
C GLN A 119 0.28 20.57 -4.40
N LYS A 120 -0.46 21.68 -4.37
CA LYS A 120 -0.16 22.89 -5.10
C LYS A 120 0.60 23.81 -4.17
#